data_AF-A0A938U3S4-F1
#
_entry.id   AF-A0A938U3S4-F1
#
_cell.length_a   1.000
_cell.length_b   1.000
_cell.length_c   1.000
_cell.angle_alpha   90.00
_cell.angle_beta   90.00
_cell.angle_gamma   90.00
#
_symmetry.space_group_name_H-M   'P 1'
#
loop_
_entity.id
_entity.type
_entity.pdbx_description
1 polymer ?
#
loop_
_entity_poly.entity_id
_entity_poly.type
_entity_poly.pdbx_seq_one_letter_code
_entity_poly.pdbx_strand_id
1 'polypeptide(L)'
;MRRLGLSTTPRDGAASTLATPPPAAATPPNANTAGCGAMMGGEGLTPGQGQWSCDGGFHLIHQRDGNLVLHDLSGRALWNTRTNGQSTGIFAKQGDGNLVL
;
A
#
# COMPACT_ATOMS: atom_id res chain seq x y z
N MET A 1 -53.60 -37.37 8.64
CA MET A 1 -52.37 -36.64 9.03
C MET A 1 -51.27 -37.00 8.03
N ARG A 2 -50.98 -36.13 7.05
CA ARG A 2 -49.90 -36.36 6.06
C ARG A 2 -49.06 -35.09 6.00
N ARG A 3 -47.77 -35.22 6.35
CA ARG A 3 -46.75 -34.17 6.33
C ARG A 3 -46.53 -33.68 4.89
N LEU A 4 -46.65 -32.37 4.66
CA LEU A 4 -46.19 -31.73 3.44
C LEU A 4 -44.66 -31.58 3.48
N GLY A 5 -44.00 -31.86 2.34
CA GLY A 5 -42.56 -31.77 2.16
C GLY A 5 -42.05 -30.34 2.06
N LEU A 6 -40.82 -30.13 2.55
CA LEU A 6 -40.03 -28.93 2.34
C LEU A 6 -39.42 -28.94 0.94
N SER A 7 -39.55 -27.84 0.20
CA SER A 7 -38.63 -27.50 -0.89
C SER A 7 -38.54 -25.98 -1.07
N THR A 8 -37.32 -25.46 -0.86
CA THR A 8 -36.58 -24.44 -1.65
C THR A 8 -37.42 -23.26 -2.21
N THR A 9 -37.22 -21.97 -1.91
CA THR A 9 -36.00 -21.13 -1.76
C THR A 9 -36.46 -19.71 -1.35
N PRO A 10 -35.74 -18.92 -0.54
CA PRO A 10 -35.84 -17.46 -0.62
C PRO A 10 -34.72 -16.89 -1.50
N ARG A 11 -35.11 -16.16 -2.53
CA ARG A 11 -34.24 -15.34 -3.38
C ARG A 11 -34.18 -13.95 -2.76
N ASP A 12 -33.42 -13.81 -1.68
CA ASP A 12 -33.17 -12.50 -1.09
C ASP A 12 -31.87 -11.92 -1.64
N GLY A 13 -32.04 -10.77 -2.28
CA GLY A 13 -31.02 -10.02 -2.99
C GLY A 13 -29.85 -9.63 -2.09
N ALA A 14 -28.71 -9.51 -2.75
CA ALA A 14 -27.42 -9.12 -2.22
C ALA A 14 -27.52 -8.07 -1.11
N ALA A 15 -27.26 -8.50 0.13
CA ALA A 15 -26.70 -7.61 1.12
C ALA A 15 -25.34 -7.16 0.58
N SER A 16 -25.28 -5.93 0.06
CA SER A 16 -24.02 -5.20 -0.08
C SER A 16 -23.43 -5.07 1.32
N THR A 17 -22.63 -6.06 1.69
CA THR A 17 -21.83 -6.00 2.90
C THR A 17 -20.87 -4.83 2.72
N LEU A 18 -21.17 -3.75 3.43
CA LEU A 18 -20.24 -2.65 3.66
C LEU A 18 -18.94 -3.30 4.13
N ALA A 19 -17.92 -3.29 3.26
CA ALA A 19 -16.59 -3.70 3.62
C ALA A 19 -16.22 -2.89 4.86
N THR A 20 -16.06 -3.59 5.99
CA THR A 20 -15.50 -2.99 7.18
C THR A 20 -14.18 -2.35 6.76
N PRO A 21 -13.96 -1.04 6.98
CA PRO A 21 -12.66 -0.47 6.70
C PRO A 21 -11.63 -1.34 7.43
N PRO A 22 -10.57 -1.82 6.75
CA PRO A 22 -9.58 -2.64 7.40
C PRO A 22 -9.11 -1.90 8.66
N PRO A 23 -8.95 -2.60 9.80
CA PRO A 23 -8.51 -1.97 11.03
C PRO A 23 -7.24 -1.18 10.71
N ALA A 24 -7.25 0.12 11.04
CA ALA A 24 -6.12 1.02 10.86
C ALA A 24 -4.85 0.27 11.25
N ALA A 25 -4.03 -0.03 10.24
CA ALA A 25 -2.90 -0.93 10.37
C ALA A 25 -2.04 -0.47 11.55
N ALA A 26 -1.80 -1.40 12.47
CA ALA A 26 -0.80 -1.27 13.50
C ALA A 26 0.47 -0.69 12.88
N THR A 27 0.96 0.42 13.44
CA THR A 27 2.17 1.09 13.00
C THR A 27 3.33 0.07 13.04
N PRO A 28 3.94 -0.32 11.91
CA PRO A 28 5.12 -1.17 11.96
C PRO A 28 6.26 -0.41 12.66
N PRO A 29 7.17 -1.10 13.36
CA PRO A 29 8.25 -0.50 14.15
C PRO A 29 9.36 0.21 13.33
N ASN A 30 9.04 0.69 12.14
CA ASN A 30 9.84 1.61 11.34
C ASN A 30 8.94 2.73 10.78
N ALA A 31 8.19 3.39 11.67
CA ALA A 31 7.62 4.68 11.37
C ALA A 31 8.78 5.61 11.00
N ASN A 32 8.81 6.00 9.74
CA ASN A 32 9.82 6.85 9.15
C ASN A 32 10.12 8.05 10.06
N THR A 33 11.35 8.12 10.57
CA THR A 33 11.79 9.21 11.46
C THR A 33 12.27 10.41 10.65
N ALA A 34 12.43 10.29 9.34
CA ALA A 34 12.35 11.45 8.48
C ALA A 34 10.95 11.99 8.54
N GLY A 35 10.87 13.30 8.77
CA GLY A 35 9.66 14.05 8.50
C GLY A 35 9.20 13.85 7.05
N CYS A 36 8.19 14.61 6.69
CA CYS A 36 7.77 14.65 5.31
C CYS A 36 8.91 15.02 4.33
N GLY A 37 8.82 14.54 3.10
CA GLY A 37 9.61 14.98 1.94
C GLY A 37 11.07 14.55 1.88
N ALA A 38 11.60 13.85 2.87
CA ALA A 38 13.00 13.45 2.90
C ALA A 38 13.16 11.98 3.30
N MET A 39 14.23 11.35 2.81
CA MET A 39 14.75 10.11 3.41
C MET A 39 16.21 10.37 3.81
N MET A 40 16.47 10.16 5.09
CA MET A 40 17.79 10.27 5.69
C MET A 40 18.65 9.06 5.35
N GLY A 41 19.97 9.22 5.50
CA GLY A 41 20.90 8.10 5.33
C GLY A 41 20.60 6.97 6.29
N GLY A 42 20.48 5.74 5.78
CA GLY A 42 20.14 4.54 6.54
C GLY A 42 18.64 4.24 6.61
N GLU A 43 17.79 5.12 6.08
CA GLU A 43 16.34 4.87 6.02
C GLU A 43 15.95 4.09 4.77
N GLY A 44 14.81 3.41 4.86
CA GLY A 44 14.28 2.65 3.75
C GLY A 44 12.80 2.32 3.86
N LEU A 45 12.24 1.96 2.72
CA LEU A 45 10.85 1.59 2.52
C LEU A 45 10.78 0.09 2.18
N THR A 46 10.14 -0.67 3.07
CA THR A 46 9.74 -2.06 2.75
C THR A 46 8.56 -2.05 1.77
N PRO A 47 8.29 -3.15 1.04
CA PRO A 47 7.16 -3.21 0.13
C PRO A 47 5.82 -2.89 0.84
N GLY A 48 5.11 -1.91 0.30
CA GLY A 48 3.90 -1.30 0.85
C GLY A 48 4.12 0.01 1.61
N GLN A 49 5.36 0.41 1.89
CA GLN A 49 5.67 1.68 2.56
C GLN A 49 5.96 2.80 1.57
N GLY A 50 5.73 4.03 2.01
CA GLY A 50 5.99 5.22 1.23
C GLY A 50 6.34 6.45 2.06
N GLN A 51 6.80 7.48 1.35
CA GLN A 51 7.14 8.79 1.88
C GLN A 51 6.32 9.86 1.16
N TRP A 52 5.59 10.64 1.94
CA TRP A 52 4.86 11.81 1.46
C TRP A 52 5.76 13.02 1.39
N SER A 53 5.56 13.90 0.41
CA SER A 53 6.09 15.27 0.44
C SER A 53 5.44 16.07 1.56
N CYS A 54 6.10 17.14 2.03
CA CYS A 54 5.60 17.96 3.14
C CYS A 54 4.31 18.72 2.87
N ASP A 55 4.08 19.08 1.61
CA ASP A 55 2.84 19.66 1.15
C ASP A 55 1.75 18.60 0.88
N GLY A 56 2.07 17.31 1.04
CA GLY A 56 1.18 16.19 0.75
C GLY A 56 0.91 15.98 -0.75
N GLY A 57 1.51 16.79 -1.63
CA GLY A 57 1.26 16.78 -3.07
C GLY A 57 1.73 15.52 -3.81
N PHE A 58 2.71 14.84 -3.24
CA PHE A 58 3.43 13.75 -3.87
C PHE A 58 3.71 12.62 -2.90
N HIS A 59 3.77 11.42 -3.44
CA HIS A 59 4.05 10.22 -2.66
C HIS A 59 4.92 9.26 -3.44
N LEU A 60 6.08 8.95 -2.85
CA LEU A 60 6.98 7.91 -3.30
C LEU A 60 6.65 6.64 -2.53
N ILE A 61 6.22 5.59 -3.22
CA ILE A 61 5.82 4.31 -2.62
C ILE A 61 6.62 3.15 -3.20
N HIS A 62 7.17 2.30 -2.33
CA HIS A 62 7.67 0.99 -2.73
C HIS A 62 6.46 0.05 -2.76
N GLN A 63 5.94 -0.25 -3.94
CA GLN A 63 4.74 -1.07 -4.11
C GLN A 63 5.04 -2.54 -3.83
N ARG A 64 4.00 -3.32 -3.50
CA ARG A 64 4.11 -4.74 -3.17
C ARG A 64 4.48 -5.64 -4.36
N ASP A 65 4.36 -5.11 -5.57
CA ASP A 65 4.78 -5.77 -6.81
C ASP A 65 6.27 -5.54 -7.13
N GLY A 66 7.00 -4.88 -6.23
CA GLY A 66 8.42 -4.60 -6.34
C GLY A 66 8.78 -3.36 -7.16
N ASN A 67 7.79 -2.57 -7.56
CA ASN A 67 8.02 -1.29 -8.25
C ASN A 67 8.15 -0.15 -7.25
N LEU A 68 9.10 0.77 -7.47
CA LEU A 68 9.14 2.04 -6.75
C LEU A 68 8.50 3.12 -7.63
N VAL A 69 7.46 3.77 -7.14
CA VAL A 69 6.65 4.70 -7.93
C VAL A 69 6.48 6.02 -7.21
N LEU A 70 6.68 7.12 -7.93
CA LEU A 70 6.29 8.46 -7.51
C LEU A 70 4.97 8.82 -8.19
N HIS A 71 3.95 9.18 -7.41
CA HIS A 71 2.69 9.70 -7.93
C HIS A 71 2.33 11.07 -7.35
N ASP A 72 1.51 11.83 -8.08
CA ASP A 72 0.83 13.00 -7.55
C ASP A 72 -0.43 12.61 -6.75
N LEU A 73 -1.04 13.59 -6.07
CA LEU A 73 -2.27 13.41 -5.29
C LEU A 73 -3.47 12.85 -6.07
N SER A 74 -3.48 12.95 -7.40
CA SER A 74 -4.53 12.36 -8.23
C SER A 74 -4.33 10.85 -8.47
N GLY A 75 -3.21 10.29 -7.99
CA GLY A 75 -2.80 8.92 -8.21
C GLY A 75 -2.10 8.68 -9.55
N ARG A 76 -1.80 9.75 -10.31
CA ARG A 76 -1.07 9.62 -11.57
C ARG A 76 0.40 9.37 -11.28
N ALA A 77 0.92 8.26 -11.80
CA ALA A 77 2.34 7.96 -11.75
C ALA A 77 3.13 8.98 -12.58
N LEU A 78 4.03 9.71 -11.92
CA LEU A 78 4.93 10.68 -12.55
C LEU A 78 6.24 10.01 -12.96
N TRP A 79 6.71 9.03 -12.18
CA TRP A 79 7.94 8.28 -12.43
C TRP A 79 7.91 6.89 -11.76
N ASN A 80 8.66 5.91 -12.31
CA ASN A 80 8.86 4.61 -11.69
C ASN A 80 10.18 3.94 -12.11
N THR A 81 10.58 2.90 -11.36
CA THR A 81 11.79 2.09 -11.63
C THR A 81 11.60 1.01 -12.69
N ARG A 82 10.36 0.68 -13.07
CA ARG A 82 10.01 -0.42 -14.00
C ARG A 82 10.48 -1.80 -13.52
N THR A 83 10.46 -2.00 -12.21
CA THR A 83 10.81 -3.29 -11.56
C THR A 83 9.56 -4.09 -11.15
N ASN A 84 8.39 -3.74 -11.69
CA ASN A 84 7.14 -4.45 -11.40
C ASN A 84 7.24 -5.94 -11.76
N GLY A 85 6.78 -6.80 -10.87
CA GLY A 85 6.85 -8.26 -10.99
C GLY A 85 8.19 -8.86 -10.54
N GLN A 86 9.14 -8.04 -10.10
CA GLN A 86 10.39 -8.50 -9.47
C GLN A 86 10.19 -8.61 -7.96
N SER A 87 10.86 -9.58 -7.33
CA SER A 87 10.95 -9.63 -5.87
C SER A 87 12.07 -8.70 -5.39
N THR A 88 11.74 -7.46 -5.08
CA THR A 88 12.68 -6.47 -4.52
C THR A 88 12.67 -6.48 -3.00
N GLY A 89 13.76 -6.01 -2.40
CA GLY A 89 13.99 -6.03 -0.95
C GLY A 89 13.49 -4.77 -0.24
N ILE A 90 14.41 -4.04 0.38
CA ILE A 90 14.15 -2.72 0.95
C ILE A 90 14.69 -1.68 -0.03
N PHE A 91 13.84 -0.73 -0.43
CA PHE A 91 14.35 0.47 -1.07
C PHE A 91 15.03 1.34 -0.02
N ALA A 92 16.31 1.65 -0.15
CA ALA A 92 17.07 2.34 0.88
C ALA A 92 17.88 3.51 0.34
N LYS A 93 17.92 4.59 1.11
CA LYS A 93 18.87 5.69 0.93
C LYS A 93 20.04 5.44 1.86
N GLN A 94 21.12 4.90 1.34
CA GLN A 94 22.28 4.51 2.12
C GLN A 94 23.01 5.74 2.70
N GLY A 95 23.80 5.53 3.75
CA GLY A 95 24.48 6.63 4.47
C GLY A 95 25.46 7.43 3.59
N ASP A 96 25.97 6.80 2.54
CA ASP A 96 26.86 7.37 1.52
C ASP A 96 26.13 8.15 0.42
N GLY A 97 24.80 8.21 0.47
CA GLY A 97 23.98 8.91 -0.52
C GLY A 97 23.56 8.07 -1.72
N ASN A 98 23.93 6.78 -1.77
CA ASN A 98 23.46 5.88 -2.81
C ASN A 98 21.99 5.46 -2.58
N LEU A 99 21.23 5.33 -3.67
CA LEU A 99 19.86 4.79 -3.64
C LEU A 99 19.90 3.36 -4.16
N VAL A 100 19.40 2.41 -3.38
CA VAL A 100 19.37 0.98 -3.71
C VAL A 100 17.95 0.46 -3.62
N LEU A 101 17.59 -0.41 -4.56
CA LEU A 101 16.30 -1.11 -4.62
C LEU A 101 16.54 -2.62 -4.74
#